data_AF-A0A7V3RNW4-F1
#
_entry.id   AF-A0A7V3RNW4-F1
#
_cell.length_a   1.000
_cell.length_b   1.000
_cell.length_c   1.000
_cell.angle_alpha   90.00
_cell.angle_beta   90.00
_cell.angle_gamma   90.00
#
_symmetry.space_group_name_H-M   'P 1'
#
loop_
_entity.id
_entity.type
_entity.pdbx_description
1 polymer ?
#
loop_
_entity_poly.entity_id
_entity_poly.type
_entity_poly.pdbx_seq_one_letter_code
_entity_poly.pdbx_strand_id
1 'polypeptide(L)' 'MSKVWINGQLFDKSEAKVSVFDHGLLYGDGVFEGIRIYNGKPFRLREHIDRLFDSARHIRLERPLNREQLT' A
#
# COMPACT_ATOMS: atom_id res chain seq x y z
N MET A 1 0.51 -18.15 9.46
CA MET A 1 -0.25 -16.99 9.93
C MET A 1 0.10 -15.81 9.04
N SER A 2 -0.87 -15.12 8.45
CA SER A 2 -0.63 -13.96 7.59
C SER A 2 -0.66 -12.69 8.44
N LYS A 3 0.38 -11.86 8.37
CA LYS A 3 0.41 -10.52 8.97
C LYS A 3 -0.01 -9.47 7.94
N VAL A 4 -0.54 -8.34 8.42
CA VAL A 4 -0.87 -7.16 7.61
C VAL A 4 -0.14 -5.97 8.21
N TRP A 5 0.58 -5.23 7.37
CA TRP A 5 1.27 -4.01 7.77
C TRP A 5 0.33 -2.80 7.60
N ILE A 6 0.09 -2.05 8.66
CA ILE A 6 -0.77 -0.87 8.67
C ILE A 6 -0.03 0.23 9.44
N ASN A 7 0.30 1.33 8.76
CA ASN A 7 0.88 2.55 9.34
C ASN A 7 2.07 2.30 10.30
N GLY A 8 3.01 1.44 9.89
CA GLY A 8 4.23 1.16 10.66
C GLY A 8 4.13 -0.01 11.63
N GLN A 9 2.97 -0.66 11.76
CA GLN A 9 2.75 -1.77 12.70
C GLN A 9 2.24 -3.03 11.98
N LEU A 10 2.60 -4.20 12.50
CA LEU A 10 2.14 -5.50 11.99
C LEU A 10 1.01 -6.04 12.87
N PHE A 11 -0.11 -6.37 12.22
CA PHE A 11 -1.29 -6.96 12.85
C PHE A 11 -1.52 -8.38 12.35
N ASP A 12 -2.17 -9.22 13.16
CA ASP A 12 -2.76 -10.44 12.62
C ASP A 12 -3.90 -10.11 11.66
N LYS A 13 -4.06 -10.92 10.62
CA LYS A 13 -5.08 -10.68 9.57
C LYS A 13 -6.50 -10.49 10.14
N SER A 14 -6.84 -11.17 11.24
CA SER A 14 -8.13 -11.05 11.92
C SER A 14 -8.35 -9.72 12.64
N GLU A 15 -7.26 -9.00 12.95
CA GLU A 15 -7.29 -7.73 13.68
C GLU A 15 -7.05 -6.52 12.77
N ALA A 16 -6.59 -6.76 11.54
CA ALA A 16 -6.37 -5.75 10.53
C ALA A 16 -7.68 -5.02 10.18
N LYS A 17 -7.74 -3.73 10.51
CA LYS A 17 -8.92 -2.88 10.32
C LYS A 17 -8.52 -1.45 9.94
N VAL A 18 -9.42 -0.79 9.24
CA VAL A 18 -9.37 0.66 8.98
C VAL A 18 -10.61 1.32 9.58
N SER A 19 -10.56 2.64 9.75
CA SER A 19 -11.74 3.39 10.22
C SER A 19 -12.88 3.31 9.20
N VAL A 20 -14.12 3.23 9.67
CA VAL A 20 -15.29 3.35 8.78
C VAL A 20 -15.44 4.74 8.16
N PHE A 21 -14.73 5.72 8.70
CA PHE A 21 -14.69 7.11 8.21
C PHE A 21 -13.52 7.38 7.26
N ASP A 22 -12.70 6.37 6.94
CA ASP A 22 -11.61 6.53 5.98
C ASP A 22 -12.18 6.77 4.57
N HIS A 23 -11.73 7.82 3.89
CA HIS A 23 -12.17 8.14 2.53
C HIS A 23 -11.81 7.05 1.51
N GLY A 24 -10.73 6.31 1.75
CA GLY A 24 -10.37 5.12 0.96
C GLY A 24 -11.42 4.02 1.06
N LEU A 25 -12.14 3.91 2.18
CA LEU A 25 -13.26 2.99 2.34
C LEU A 25 -14.57 3.61 1.82
N LEU A 26 -14.88 4.85 2.20
CA LEU A 26 -16.16 5.48 1.89
C LEU A 26 -16.36 5.78 0.41
N TYR A 27 -15.29 6.18 -0.28
CA TYR A 27 -15.36 6.69 -1.66
C TYR A 27 -14.38 5.98 -2.61
N GLY A 28 -13.57 5.05 -2.10
CA GLY A 28 -12.46 4.49 -2.88
C GLY A 28 -11.36 5.52 -3.18
N ASP A 29 -11.25 6.58 -2.37
CA ASP A 29 -10.26 7.65 -2.54
C ASP A 29 -8.88 7.19 -2.07
N GLY A 30 -8.26 6.33 -2.87
CA GLY A 30 -6.97 5.72 -2.61
C GLY A 30 -6.41 5.00 -3.83
N VAL A 31 -5.15 4.59 -3.75
CA VAL A 31 -4.45 3.88 -4.83
C VAL A 31 -3.81 2.60 -4.28
N PHE A 32 -3.67 1.57 -5.11
CA PHE A 32 -3.09 0.30 -4.69
C PHE A 32 -2.28 -0.35 -5.82
N GLU A 33 -1.48 -1.36 -5.45
CA GLU A 33 -0.73 -2.20 -6.38
C GLU A 33 -0.85 -3.68 -6.01
N GLY A 34 -0.83 -4.53 -7.03
CA GLY A 34 -0.74 -5.97 -6.88
C GLY A 34 0.65 -6.46 -7.27
N ILE A 35 1.44 -6.94 -6.31
CA ILE A 35 2.83 -7.35 -6.51
C ILE A 35 2.98 -8.84 -6.20
N ARG A 36 3.66 -9.58 -7.08
CA ARG A 36 3.95 -11.00 -6.87
C ARG A 36 5.38 -11.22 -6.39
N ILE A 37 5.55 -12.19 -5.51
CA ILE A 37 6.85 -12.64 -5.03
C ILE A 37 7.10 -14.05 -5.57
N TYR A 38 8.22 -14.22 -6.24
CA TYR A 38 8.68 -15.51 -6.75
C TYR A 38 10.01 -15.86 -6.10
N ASN A 39 10.08 -17.02 -5.46
CA ASN A 39 11.29 -17.49 -4.77
C ASN A 39 11.92 -16.43 -3.84
N GLY A 40 11.08 -15.78 -3.03
CA GLY A 40 11.50 -14.72 -2.09
C GLY A 40 11.87 -13.38 -2.73
N LYS A 41 11.74 -13.22 -4.05
CA LYS A 41 12.06 -11.97 -4.75
C LYS A 41 10.80 -11.30 -5.32
N PRO A 42 10.54 -10.02 -5.01
CA PRO A 42 9.42 -9.30 -5.60
C PRO A 42 9.71 -9.06 -7.09
N PHE A 43 8.74 -9.38 -7.95
CA PHE A 43 8.86 -9.19 -9.39
C PHE A 43 8.50 -7.75 -9.76
N ARG A 44 9.44 -7.04 -10.39
CA ARG A 44 9.28 -5.64 -10.86
C ARG A 44 8.84 -4.66 -9.77
N LEU A 45 9.40 -4.79 -8.56
CA LEU A 45 9.02 -3.97 -7.40
C LEU A 45 9.10 -2.46 -7.70
N ARG A 46 10.22 -2.02 -8.29
CA ARG A 46 10.44 -0.59 -8.57
C ARG A 46 9.37 -0.04 -9.51
N GLU A 47 9.06 -0.76 -10.58
CA GLU A 47 8.05 -0.36 -11.55
C GLU A 47 6.64 -0.29 -10.94
N HIS A 48 6.32 -1.19 -10.01
CA HIS A 48 5.07 -1.12 -9.24
C HIS A 48 5.05 0.10 -8.30
N ILE A 49 6.12 0.36 -7.55
CA ILE A 49 6.21 1.53 -6.65
C ILE A 49 6.17 2.84 -7.44
N ASP A 50 6.82 2.91 -8.59
CA ASP A 50 6.79 4.06 -9.47
C ASP A 50 5.35 4.37 -9.91
N ARG A 51 4.61 3.33 -10.36
CA ARG A 51 3.21 3.47 -10.75
C ARG A 51 2.31 3.86 -9.59
N LEU A 52 2.50 3.29 -8.39
CA LEU A 52 1.76 3.68 -7.18
C LEU A 52 1.94 5.17 -6.86
N PHE A 53 3.18 5.66 -6.96
CA PHE A 53 3.48 7.07 -6.74
C PHE A 53 2.84 7.97 -7.79
N ASP A 54 2.88 7.56 -9.05
CA ASP A 54 2.24 8.33 -10.12
C ASP A 54 0.72 8.32 -9.99
N SER A 55 0.08 7.20 -9.63
CA SER A 55 -1.35 7.15 -9.33
C SER A 55 -1.75 8.10 -8.20
N ALA A 56 -1.02 8.09 -7.07
CA ALA A 56 -1.27 9.02 -5.96
C ALA A 56 -1.16 10.49 -6.40
N ARG A 57 -0.20 10.81 -7.27
CA ARG A 57 -0.01 12.16 -7.82
C ARG A 57 -1.22 12.64 -8.62
N HIS A 58 -1.83 11.76 -9.43
CA HIS A 58 -2.98 12.11 -10.28
C HIS A 58 -4.23 12.45 -9.47
N ILE A 59 -4.41 11.85 -8.30
CA ILE A 59 -5.52 12.16 -7.38
C ILE A 59 -5.13 13.20 -6.31
N ARG A 60 -3.93 13.79 -6.41
CA ARG A 60 -3.38 14.76 -5.43
C ARG A 60 -3.31 14.21 -4.00
N LEU A 61 -3.12 12.90 -3.85
CA LEU A 61 -2.92 12.26 -2.56
C LEU A 61 -1.48 12.47 -2.08
N GLU A 62 -1.32 13.19 -0.97
CA GLU A 62 -0.05 13.30 -0.27
C GLU A 62 0.31 11.96 0.38
N ARG A 63 1.56 11.52 0.21
CA ARG A 63 2.03 10.22 0.69
C ARG A 63 2.93 10.43 1.90
N PRO A 64 2.76 9.67 2.99
CA PRO A 64 3.60 9.79 4.18
C PRO A 64 4.97 9.11 4.05
N LEU A 65 5.17 8.28 3.03
CA LEU A 65 6.42 7.54 2.79
C LEU A 65 7.05 7.94 1.45
N ASN A 66 8.38 7.92 1.40
CA ASN A 66 9.15 8.06 0.16
C ASN A 66 9.32 6.70 -0.54
N ARG A 67 9.95 6.72 -1.73
CA ARG A 67 10.10 5.51 -2.56
C ARG A 67 11.02 4.51 -1.91
N GLU A 68 12.11 5.00 -1.31
CA GLU A 68 13.15 4.21 -0.68
C GLU A 68 12.62 3.43 0.53
N GLN A 69 11.65 3.97 1.27
CA GLN A 69 10.99 3.29 2.38
C GLN A 69 10.07 2.14 1.93
N LEU A 70 9.70 2.09 0.65
CA LEU A 70 8.79 1.09 0.07
C LEU A 70 9.49 0.07 -0.84
N THR A 71 10.81 0.20 -1.04
CA THR A 71 11.64 -0.68 -1.87
C THR A 71 12.66 -1.44 -1.03
#